data_AF-A0A8H7NLM2-F1
#
_entry.id   AF-A0A8H7NLM2-F1
#
_cell.length_a   1.000
_cell.length_b   1.000
_cell.length_c   1.000
_cell.angle_alpha   90.00
_cell.angle_beta   90.00
_cell.angle_gamma   90.00
#
_symmetry.space_group_name_H-M   'P 1'
#
loop_
_entity.id
_entity.type
_entity.pdbx_description
1 polymer ?
#
loop_
_entity_poly.entity_id
_entity_poly.type
_entity_poly.pdbx_seq_one_letter_code
_entity_poly.pdbx_strand_id
1 'polypeptide(L)'
;MTKATGREEEAPLLRKRGADDQHAPPKRPKLEAKTDITRWRLKDDDSRHTWHYLEDEKAASEWPQSYAEKYYLNLPLGLPDLPTAATPKESAENGLTFFEKLQLPSGHWGCEYGGPMFLLPGIVIAWHVTKTPIPSAFATEIKNYLTARAHPDDGGWGLHIEGESTVFGTTLNYIILRLVGVDPEDPVMVKARGTLHKLGGAVYGPHWAKFWMAVLGVVPWDIVNPVPPEIWLLPDWVPIAPWRWWIHIRQVFLPMGYIYSKNGAVRRTT
;
A
#
# COMPACT_ATOMS: atom_id res chain seq x y z
N MET A 1 38.48 63.48 17.18
CA MET A 1 37.01 63.36 17.29
C MET A 1 36.50 62.77 15.99
N THR A 2 36.10 61.49 15.98
CA THR A 2 34.86 60.97 15.34
C THR A 2 34.63 59.57 15.90
N LYS A 3 33.39 59.30 16.33
CA LYS A 3 32.96 58.15 17.13
C LYS A 3 32.97 56.84 16.33
N ALA A 4 33.43 55.75 16.97
CA ALA A 4 33.17 54.39 16.54
C ALA A 4 31.69 54.05 16.79
N THR A 5 31.00 53.57 15.77
CA THR A 5 29.63 53.06 15.87
C THR A 5 29.68 51.59 16.28
N GLY A 6 29.07 51.28 17.42
CA GLY A 6 28.87 49.92 17.89
C GLY A 6 27.92 49.15 16.98
N ARG A 7 28.32 47.94 16.61
CA ARG A 7 27.39 46.88 16.20
C ARG A 7 27.25 45.96 17.40
N GLU A 8 26.06 45.97 18.00
CA GLU A 8 25.65 44.94 18.97
C GLU A 8 25.52 43.61 18.22
N GLU A 9 26.19 42.57 18.74
CA GLU A 9 25.97 41.18 18.33
C GLU A 9 24.65 40.70 18.94
N GLU A 10 23.59 40.60 18.14
CA GLU A 10 22.39 39.86 18.54
C GLU A 10 22.70 38.37 18.60
N ALA A 11 22.68 37.81 19.81
CA ALA A 11 22.71 36.37 20.03
C ALA A 11 21.46 35.72 19.39
N PRO A 12 21.59 34.55 18.72
CA PRO A 12 20.44 33.91 18.12
C PRO A 12 19.46 33.47 19.21
N LEU A 13 18.25 34.02 19.16
CA LEU A 13 17.12 33.64 20.00
C LEU A 13 16.88 32.12 19.85
N LEU A 14 17.20 31.36 20.90
CA LEU A 14 16.79 29.97 21.03
C LEU A 14 15.26 29.94 21.00
N ARG A 15 14.71 29.56 19.84
CA ARG A 15 13.30 29.27 19.67
C ARG A 15 12.98 28.09 20.60
N LYS A 16 12.38 28.37 21.77
CA LYS A 16 11.78 27.34 22.63
C LYS A 16 10.83 26.54 21.74
N ARG A 17 11.22 25.31 21.36
CA ARG A 17 10.29 24.36 20.78
C ARG A 17 9.20 24.14 21.82
N GLY A 18 7.97 24.49 21.47
CA GLY A 18 6.81 24.00 22.21
C GLY A 18 6.96 22.50 22.36
N ALA A 19 6.72 22.00 23.56
CA ALA A 19 6.53 20.58 23.80
C ALA A 19 5.19 20.20 23.17
N ASP A 20 5.14 20.18 21.84
CA ASP A 20 4.00 19.67 21.10
C ASP A 20 4.12 18.16 21.00
N ASP A 21 2.98 17.50 21.12
CA ASP A 21 2.62 16.09 20.99
C ASP A 21 3.15 15.33 19.75
N GLN A 22 4.16 15.84 19.03
CA GLN A 22 4.70 15.34 17.77
C GLN A 22 5.40 13.96 17.86
N HIS A 23 5.42 13.34 19.04
CA HIS A 23 6.04 12.04 19.27
C HIS A 23 5.07 10.93 19.66
N ALA A 24 3.77 11.21 19.78
CA ALA A 24 2.79 10.14 19.99
C ALA A 24 2.76 9.22 18.76
N PRO A 25 2.79 7.88 18.94
CA PRO A 25 2.58 6.97 17.83
C PRO A 25 1.19 7.24 17.22
N PRO A 26 1.03 7.11 15.89
CA PRO A 26 -0.27 7.30 15.26
C PRO A 26 -1.29 6.37 15.91
N LYS A 27 -2.49 6.89 16.17
CA LYS A 27 -3.57 6.13 16.79
C LYS A 27 -3.84 4.87 15.95
N ARG A 28 -3.88 3.70 16.61
CA ARG A 28 -4.21 2.45 15.91
C ARG A 28 -5.59 2.57 15.25
N PRO A 29 -5.74 2.14 13.99
CA PRO A 29 -7.04 2.13 13.34
C PRO A 29 -8.01 1.22 14.10
N LYS A 30 -9.28 1.60 14.11
CA LYS A 30 -10.35 0.76 14.67
C LYS A 30 -10.83 -0.17 13.57
N LEU A 31 -10.61 -1.47 13.73
CA LEU A 31 -11.09 -2.46 12.78
C LEU A 31 -12.55 -2.79 13.03
N GLU A 32 -13.33 -2.80 11.96
CA GLU A 32 -14.70 -3.28 11.96
C GLU A 32 -14.80 -4.59 11.18
N ALA A 33 -15.95 -5.27 11.24
CA ALA A 33 -16.16 -6.47 10.45
C ALA A 33 -16.19 -6.15 8.95
N LYS A 34 -16.92 -5.09 8.58
CA LYS A 34 -17.07 -4.55 7.22
C LYS A 34 -17.31 -3.05 7.31
N THR A 35 -16.91 -2.31 6.29
CA THR A 35 -17.40 -0.94 6.09
C THR A 35 -18.77 -0.94 5.41
N ASP A 36 -19.51 0.17 5.54
CA ASP A 36 -20.70 0.39 4.73
C ASP A 36 -20.28 0.73 3.29
N ILE A 37 -20.42 -0.26 2.40
CA ILE A 37 -19.96 -0.15 1.01
C ILE A 37 -20.67 0.97 0.23
N THR A 38 -21.84 1.42 0.68
CA THR A 38 -22.58 2.52 0.04
C THR A 38 -21.95 3.89 0.32
N ARG A 39 -20.96 3.97 1.20
CA ARG A 39 -20.23 5.20 1.59
C ARG A 39 -18.90 5.39 0.88
N TRP A 40 -18.44 4.41 0.10
CA TRP A 40 -17.22 4.57 -0.69
C TRP A 40 -17.48 5.38 -1.95
N ARG A 41 -16.54 6.27 -2.28
CA ARG A 41 -16.54 7.07 -3.51
C ARG A 41 -15.22 7.00 -4.23
N LEU A 42 -15.26 6.89 -5.54
CA LEU A 42 -14.13 7.00 -6.44
C LEU A 42 -14.06 8.44 -6.96
N LYS A 43 -13.08 9.20 -6.48
CA LYS A 43 -12.74 10.48 -7.09
C LYS A 43 -11.95 10.23 -8.36
N ASP A 44 -12.47 10.77 -9.45
CA ASP A 44 -11.76 10.96 -10.70
C ASP A 44 -11.27 12.42 -10.79
N ASP A 45 -9.96 12.59 -10.91
CA ASP A 45 -9.29 13.89 -10.99
C ASP A 45 -8.31 13.83 -12.17
N ASP A 46 -8.82 14.08 -13.38
CA ASP A 46 -8.08 13.96 -14.64
C ASP A 46 -7.40 12.58 -14.80
N SER A 47 -8.21 11.52 -14.75
CA SER A 47 -7.76 10.11 -14.76
C SER A 47 -7.04 9.61 -13.50
N ARG A 48 -6.79 10.46 -12.49
CA ARG A 48 -6.26 10.02 -11.19
C ARG A 48 -7.38 9.47 -10.32
N HIS A 49 -7.26 8.19 -9.95
CA HIS A 49 -8.25 7.51 -9.13
C HIS A 49 -7.87 7.53 -7.65
N THR A 50 -8.77 7.99 -6.80
CA THR A 50 -8.64 7.85 -5.34
C THR A 50 -9.96 7.45 -4.73
N TRP A 51 -9.94 6.42 -3.89
CA TRP A 51 -11.11 6.01 -3.11
C TRP A 51 -11.21 6.82 -1.83
N HIS A 52 -12.42 7.17 -1.43
CA HIS A 52 -12.73 7.94 -0.22
C HIS A 52 -13.89 7.27 0.52
N TYR A 53 -13.80 7.19 1.84
CA TYR A 53 -14.90 6.72 2.69
C TYR A 53 -15.60 7.93 3.32
N LEU A 54 -16.89 8.09 3.07
CA LEU A 54 -17.68 9.20 3.59
C LEU A 54 -18.19 8.88 5.00
N GLU A 55 -17.73 9.62 6.01
CA GLU A 55 -18.02 9.29 7.42
C GLU A 55 -19.45 9.64 7.85
N ASP A 56 -20.08 10.62 7.20
CA ASP A 56 -21.42 11.10 7.55
C ASP A 56 -22.41 11.06 6.37
N GLU A 57 -23.69 11.07 6.74
CA GLU A 57 -24.81 10.95 5.80
C GLU A 57 -24.95 12.19 4.90
N LYS A 58 -24.53 13.36 5.40
CA LYS A 58 -24.56 14.61 4.63
C LYS A 58 -23.60 14.52 3.44
N ALA A 59 -22.35 14.14 3.68
CA ALA A 59 -21.35 13.93 2.63
C ALA A 59 -21.82 12.86 1.62
N ALA A 60 -22.43 11.77 2.11
CA ALA A 60 -22.97 10.71 1.26
C ALA A 60 -24.13 11.19 0.37
N SER A 61 -24.94 12.14 0.86
CA SER A 61 -26.02 12.77 0.09
C SER A 61 -25.52 13.81 -0.91
N GLU A 62 -24.45 14.55 -0.59
CA GLU A 62 -23.86 15.56 -1.49
C GLU A 62 -23.08 14.94 -2.65
N TRP A 63 -22.57 13.72 -2.46
CA TRP A 63 -21.87 12.95 -3.49
C TRP A 63 -22.56 11.59 -3.65
N PRO A 64 -23.53 11.42 -4.56
CA PRO A 64 -24.17 10.12 -4.80
C PRO A 64 -23.26 9.14 -5.56
N GLN A 65 -23.44 7.83 -5.35
CA GLN A 65 -22.69 6.81 -6.10
C GLN A 65 -23.13 6.71 -7.57
N SER A 66 -22.16 6.81 -8.47
CA SER A 66 -22.23 6.50 -9.88
C SER A 66 -22.43 5.01 -10.16
N TYR A 67 -22.82 4.67 -11.39
CA TYR A 67 -22.87 3.27 -11.84
C TYR A 67 -21.50 2.59 -11.79
N ALA A 68 -20.43 3.31 -12.13
CA ALA A 68 -19.07 2.79 -12.07
C ALA A 68 -18.69 2.37 -10.64
N GLU A 69 -18.92 3.24 -9.65
CA GLU A 69 -18.65 2.92 -8.24
C GLU A 69 -19.47 1.73 -7.76
N LYS A 70 -20.77 1.69 -8.09
CA LYS A 70 -21.63 0.55 -7.74
C LYS A 70 -21.11 -0.74 -8.38
N TYR A 71 -20.71 -0.71 -9.65
CA TYR A 71 -20.14 -1.87 -10.35
C TYR A 71 -18.87 -2.37 -9.67
N TYR A 72 -17.90 -1.48 -9.38
CA TYR A 72 -16.64 -1.85 -8.72
C TYR A 72 -16.83 -2.39 -7.30
N LEU A 73 -17.88 -1.93 -6.60
CA LEU A 73 -18.21 -2.38 -5.25
C LEU A 73 -19.21 -3.55 -5.24
N ASN A 74 -19.54 -4.11 -6.41
CA ASN A 74 -20.50 -5.20 -6.57
C ASN A 74 -21.89 -4.89 -5.96
N LEU A 75 -22.35 -3.65 -6.13
CA LEU A 75 -23.67 -3.16 -5.74
C LEU A 75 -24.67 -3.26 -6.90
N PRO A 76 -25.98 -3.44 -6.62
CA PRO A 76 -27.00 -3.41 -7.66
C PRO A 76 -26.98 -2.09 -8.45
N LEU A 77 -26.90 -2.19 -9.77
CA LEU A 77 -26.89 -1.01 -10.64
C LEU A 77 -28.29 -0.40 -10.81
N GLY A 78 -29.35 -1.22 -10.74
CA GLY A 78 -30.72 -0.77 -11.01
C GLY A 78 -30.96 -0.42 -12.47
N LEU A 79 -30.11 -0.91 -13.38
CA LEU A 79 -30.30 -0.80 -14.82
C LEU A 79 -31.29 -1.86 -15.31
N PRO A 80 -32.08 -1.57 -16.35
CA PRO A 80 -32.97 -2.56 -16.95
C PRO A 80 -32.18 -3.69 -17.61
N ASP A 81 -32.74 -4.89 -17.62
CA ASP A 81 -32.20 -6.00 -18.39
C ASP A 81 -32.24 -5.70 -19.90
N LEU A 82 -31.16 -6.02 -20.59
CA LEU A 82 -31.08 -5.92 -22.04
C LEU A 82 -31.66 -7.19 -22.70
N PRO A 83 -32.23 -7.10 -23.91
CA PRO A 83 -32.72 -8.28 -24.64
C PRO A 83 -31.62 -9.32 -24.81
N THR A 84 -31.96 -10.60 -24.71
CA THR A 84 -31.01 -11.69 -25.00
C THR A 84 -30.54 -11.59 -26.45
N ALA A 85 -29.23 -11.38 -26.64
CA ALA A 85 -28.64 -11.29 -27.96
C ALA A 85 -28.70 -12.64 -28.69
N ALA A 86 -29.21 -12.63 -29.92
CA ALA A 86 -29.23 -13.78 -30.84
C ALA A 86 -28.09 -13.71 -31.87
N THR A 87 -27.44 -12.55 -32.02
CA THR A 87 -26.34 -12.35 -32.98
C THR A 87 -25.09 -11.74 -32.33
N PRO A 88 -23.89 -11.92 -32.92
CA PRO A 88 -22.68 -11.25 -32.44
C PRO A 88 -22.78 -9.72 -32.41
N LYS A 89 -23.53 -9.14 -33.35
CA LYS A 89 -23.77 -7.70 -33.41
C LYS A 89 -24.59 -7.23 -32.20
N GLU A 90 -25.71 -7.89 -31.93
CA GLU A 90 -26.54 -7.59 -30.76
C GLU A 90 -25.76 -7.78 -29.45
N SER A 91 -24.89 -8.78 -29.38
CA SER A 91 -24.02 -8.97 -28.22
C SER A 91 -23.03 -7.80 -28.03
N ALA A 92 -22.47 -7.27 -29.11
CA ALA A 92 -21.58 -6.12 -29.07
C ALA A 92 -22.33 -4.83 -28.70
N GLU A 93 -23.53 -4.64 -29.25
CA GLU A 93 -24.41 -3.51 -28.92
C GLU A 93 -24.84 -3.55 -27.45
N ASN A 94 -25.22 -4.72 -26.92
CA ASN A 94 -25.53 -4.88 -25.50
C ASN A 94 -24.30 -4.61 -24.62
N GLY A 95 -23.13 -5.14 -25.01
CA GLY A 95 -21.87 -4.91 -24.31
C GLY A 95 -21.51 -3.43 -24.24
N LEU A 96 -21.61 -2.70 -25.36
CA LEU A 96 -21.37 -1.27 -25.41
C LEU A 96 -22.39 -0.49 -24.57
N THR A 97 -23.68 -0.81 -24.69
CA THR A 97 -24.78 -0.19 -23.93
C THR A 97 -24.57 -0.30 -22.41
N PHE A 98 -23.99 -1.42 -21.95
CA PHE A 98 -23.60 -1.58 -20.56
C PHE A 98 -22.31 -0.82 -20.23
N PHE A 99 -21.26 -1.03 -21.03
CA PHE A 99 -19.91 -0.54 -20.71
C PHE A 99 -19.80 0.99 -20.75
N GLU A 100 -20.61 1.67 -21.57
CA GLU A 100 -20.70 3.14 -21.56
C GLU A 100 -21.17 3.70 -20.21
N LYS A 101 -21.93 2.93 -19.41
CA LYS A 101 -22.39 3.35 -18.07
C LYS A 101 -21.25 3.39 -17.06
N LEU A 102 -20.12 2.75 -17.37
CA LEU A 102 -18.95 2.65 -16.50
C LEU A 102 -17.86 3.68 -16.83
N GLN A 103 -18.05 4.50 -17.88
CA GLN A 103 -17.11 5.57 -18.22
C GLN A 103 -17.09 6.62 -17.09
N LEU A 104 -15.89 7.00 -16.66
CA LEU A 104 -15.67 7.99 -15.62
C LEU A 104 -15.70 9.42 -16.20
N PRO A 105 -15.88 10.47 -15.36
CA PRO A 105 -16.02 11.85 -15.84
C PRO A 105 -14.92 12.35 -16.78
N SER A 106 -13.66 11.91 -16.61
CA SER A 106 -12.53 12.25 -17.49
C SER A 106 -12.51 11.48 -18.80
N GLY A 107 -13.45 10.57 -19.04
CA GLY A 107 -13.64 9.86 -20.31
C GLY A 107 -12.93 8.52 -20.43
N HIS A 108 -12.16 8.09 -19.43
CA HIS A 108 -11.56 6.76 -19.36
C HIS A 108 -12.43 5.77 -18.56
N TRP A 109 -11.98 4.51 -18.49
CA TRP A 109 -12.60 3.47 -17.68
C TRP A 109 -11.71 3.09 -16.51
N GLY A 110 -12.30 2.99 -15.33
CA GLY A 110 -11.63 2.44 -14.16
C GLY A 110 -11.40 0.94 -14.32
N CYS A 111 -10.36 0.43 -13.67
CA CYS A 111 -10.01 -0.98 -13.72
C CYS A 111 -9.45 -1.40 -12.37
N GLU A 112 -9.90 -2.55 -11.84
CA GLU A 112 -9.12 -3.24 -10.82
C GLU A 112 -7.86 -3.77 -11.48
N TYR A 113 -6.71 -3.25 -11.06
CA TYR A 113 -5.40 -3.62 -11.59
C TYR A 113 -4.54 -4.24 -10.49
N GLY A 114 -5.15 -5.18 -9.76
CA GLY A 114 -4.53 -5.92 -8.68
C GLY A 114 -3.79 -7.16 -9.19
N GLY A 115 -3.56 -8.10 -8.27
CA GLY A 115 -2.93 -9.38 -8.57
C GLY A 115 -1.69 -9.64 -7.72
N PRO A 116 -0.62 -8.82 -7.81
CA PRO A 116 0.59 -9.04 -7.02
C PRO A 116 0.37 -8.83 -5.51
N MET A 117 0.75 -9.83 -4.71
CA MET A 117 0.51 -9.85 -3.25
C MET A 117 1.69 -9.28 -2.42
N PHE A 118 2.57 -8.50 -3.07
CA PHE A 118 3.74 -7.85 -2.45
C PHE A 118 3.79 -6.33 -2.61
N LEU A 119 2.78 -5.72 -3.27
CA LEU A 119 2.69 -4.27 -3.46
C LEU A 119 2.14 -3.56 -2.21
N LEU A 120 0.99 -4.02 -1.73
CA LEU A 120 0.37 -3.49 -0.51
C LEU A 120 1.32 -3.51 0.69
N PRO A 121 2.14 -4.58 0.89
CA PRO A 121 3.15 -4.57 1.93
C PRO A 121 4.12 -3.40 1.92
N GLY A 122 4.65 -3.02 0.76
CA GLY A 122 5.60 -1.91 0.68
C GLY A 122 4.96 -0.58 1.10
N ILE A 123 3.72 -0.33 0.68
CA ILE A 123 2.98 0.89 1.01
C ILE A 123 2.64 0.95 2.50
N VAL A 124 2.10 -0.12 3.07
CA VAL A 124 1.68 -0.13 4.49
C VAL A 124 2.89 -0.08 5.42
N ILE A 125 4.00 -0.77 5.09
CA ILE A 125 5.24 -0.64 5.84
C ILE A 125 5.77 0.79 5.75
N ALA A 126 5.77 1.40 4.55
CA ALA A 126 6.17 2.78 4.37
C ALA A 126 5.33 3.72 5.26
N TRP A 127 4.00 3.63 5.22
CA TRP A 127 3.12 4.41 6.09
C TRP A 127 3.42 4.21 7.57
N HIS A 128 3.67 2.97 7.99
CA HIS A 128 4.02 2.69 9.37
C HIS A 128 5.32 3.37 9.80
N VAL A 129 6.41 3.21 9.02
CA VAL A 129 7.72 3.78 9.37
C VAL A 129 7.75 5.30 9.26
N THR A 130 6.96 5.89 8.36
CA THR A 130 6.80 7.35 8.24
C THR A 130 5.72 7.92 9.17
N LYS A 131 5.10 7.08 10.02
CA LYS A 131 3.99 7.44 10.92
C LYS A 131 2.80 8.09 10.20
N THR A 132 2.60 7.75 8.93
CA THR A 132 1.44 8.17 8.15
C THR A 132 0.21 7.43 8.68
N PRO A 133 -0.86 8.15 9.11
CA PRO A 133 -2.06 7.51 9.62
C PRO A 133 -2.73 6.63 8.57
N ILE A 134 -3.23 5.46 8.99
CA ILE A 134 -4.08 4.60 8.18
C ILE A 134 -5.51 4.79 8.67
N PRO A 135 -6.42 5.37 7.88
CA PRO A 135 -7.81 5.54 8.30
C PRO A 135 -8.49 4.20 8.59
N SER A 136 -9.38 4.16 9.58
CA SER A 136 -10.04 2.94 10.06
C SER A 136 -10.79 2.17 8.95
N ALA A 137 -11.44 2.89 8.04
CA ALA A 137 -12.14 2.28 6.90
C ALA A 137 -11.17 1.55 5.95
N PHE A 138 -10.02 2.16 5.64
CA PHE A 138 -8.99 1.55 4.81
C PHE A 138 -8.32 0.37 5.50
N ALA A 139 -8.03 0.48 6.80
CA ALA A 139 -7.49 -0.63 7.59
C ALA A 139 -8.45 -1.83 7.61
N THR A 140 -9.75 -1.56 7.75
CA THR A 140 -10.80 -2.59 7.69
C THR A 140 -10.86 -3.27 6.33
N GLU A 141 -10.84 -2.51 5.23
CA GLU A 141 -10.89 -3.13 3.90
C GLU A 141 -9.56 -3.78 3.46
N ILE A 142 -8.41 -3.31 3.95
CA ILE A 142 -7.13 -4.03 3.81
C ILE A 142 -7.21 -5.40 4.50
N LYS A 143 -7.71 -5.44 5.74
CA LYS A 143 -7.93 -6.72 6.46
C LYS A 143 -8.86 -7.63 5.65
N ASN A 144 -9.98 -7.11 5.17
CA ASN A 144 -10.97 -7.89 4.43
C ASN A 144 -10.39 -8.43 3.11
N TYR A 145 -9.68 -7.59 2.36
CA TYR A 145 -9.00 -7.99 1.12
C TYR A 145 -8.00 -9.13 1.37
N LEU A 146 -7.09 -8.97 2.33
CA LEU A 146 -6.09 -9.99 2.63
C LEU A 146 -6.73 -11.28 3.14
N THR A 147 -7.75 -11.18 3.99
CA THR A 147 -8.50 -12.35 4.48
C THR A 147 -9.19 -13.09 3.34
N ALA A 148 -9.83 -12.37 2.43
CA ALA A 148 -10.51 -12.96 1.26
C ALA A 148 -9.53 -13.60 0.26
N ARG A 149 -8.26 -13.21 0.29
CA ARG A 149 -7.19 -13.75 -0.57
C ARG A 149 -6.29 -14.76 0.15
N ALA A 150 -6.54 -15.05 1.41
CA ALA A 150 -5.80 -16.10 2.13
C ALA A 150 -6.15 -17.46 1.51
N HIS A 151 -5.15 -18.32 1.31
CA HIS A 151 -5.39 -19.65 0.75
C HIS A 151 -6.39 -20.42 1.64
N PRO A 152 -7.45 -21.02 1.08
CA PRO A 152 -8.53 -21.60 1.87
C PRO A 152 -8.04 -22.71 2.81
N ASP A 153 -7.09 -23.54 2.36
CA ASP A 153 -6.63 -24.71 3.13
C ASP A 153 -5.56 -24.38 4.17
N ASP A 154 -4.56 -23.57 3.84
CA ASP A 154 -3.40 -23.31 4.70
C ASP A 154 -3.33 -21.87 5.23
N GLY A 155 -4.17 -20.94 4.76
CA GLY A 155 -4.22 -19.56 5.25
C GLY A 155 -3.01 -18.70 4.91
N GLY A 156 -2.11 -19.16 4.03
CA GLY A 156 -0.96 -18.37 3.55
C GLY A 156 -1.29 -17.52 2.32
N TRP A 157 -0.25 -16.90 1.75
CA TRP A 157 -0.32 -16.12 0.52
C TRP A 157 0.87 -16.38 -0.40
N GLY A 158 0.62 -16.38 -1.70
CA GLY A 158 1.63 -16.51 -2.75
C GLY A 158 2.22 -15.19 -3.24
N LEU A 159 2.88 -15.25 -4.40
CA LEU A 159 3.43 -14.06 -5.08
C LEU A 159 2.32 -13.18 -5.68
N HIS A 160 1.19 -13.78 -6.06
CA HIS A 160 0.00 -13.15 -6.61
C HIS A 160 -1.26 -13.87 -6.11
N ILE A 161 -2.44 -13.31 -6.39
CA ILE A 161 -3.75 -13.80 -5.91
C ILE A 161 -4.12 -15.24 -6.34
N GLU A 162 -3.44 -15.78 -7.36
CA GLU A 162 -3.62 -17.16 -7.86
C GLU A 162 -2.43 -18.08 -7.49
N GLY A 163 -1.47 -17.58 -6.72
CA GLY A 163 -0.25 -18.31 -6.38
C GLY A 163 -0.40 -19.12 -5.11
N GLU A 164 0.27 -20.27 -5.07
CA GLU A 164 0.46 -21.08 -3.87
C GLU A 164 1.12 -20.31 -2.73
N SER A 165 0.85 -20.70 -1.49
CA SER A 165 1.44 -20.10 -0.30
C SER A 165 2.97 -20.16 -0.32
N THR A 166 3.61 -18.99 -0.15
CA THR A 166 5.08 -18.86 -0.12
C THR A 166 5.54 -18.21 1.17
N VAL A 167 6.81 -18.40 1.54
CA VAL A 167 7.42 -17.65 2.65
C VAL A 167 7.32 -16.15 2.40
N PHE A 168 7.52 -15.70 1.16
CA PHE A 168 7.47 -14.28 0.80
C PHE A 168 6.09 -13.66 1.02
N GLY A 169 5.07 -14.20 0.34
CA GLY A 169 3.71 -13.70 0.41
C GLY A 169 3.15 -13.81 1.82
N THR A 170 3.36 -14.96 2.48
CA THR A 170 2.83 -15.19 3.83
C THR A 170 3.47 -14.27 4.87
N THR A 171 4.79 -14.09 4.82
CA THR A 171 5.50 -13.18 5.75
C THR A 171 4.98 -11.75 5.61
N LEU A 172 4.95 -11.22 4.38
CA LEU A 172 4.59 -9.82 4.16
C LEU A 172 3.13 -9.54 4.50
N ASN A 173 2.20 -10.39 4.06
CA ASN A 173 0.77 -10.17 4.32
C ASN A 173 0.40 -10.39 5.80
N TYR A 174 1.07 -11.32 6.50
CA TYR A 174 0.97 -11.43 7.95
C TYR A 174 1.40 -10.14 8.65
N ILE A 175 2.54 -9.57 8.25
CA ILE A 175 3.02 -8.28 8.78
C ILE A 175 1.96 -7.19 8.55
N ILE A 176 1.34 -7.13 7.37
CA ILE A 176 0.35 -6.09 7.06
C ILE A 176 -0.88 -6.21 7.94
N LEU A 177 -1.40 -7.42 8.14
CA LEU A 177 -2.52 -7.66 9.06
C LEU A 177 -2.17 -7.19 10.48
N ARG A 178 -0.94 -7.44 10.96
CA ARG A 178 -0.47 -6.90 12.26
C ARG A 178 -0.42 -5.37 12.27
N LEU A 179 0.10 -4.75 11.23
CA LEU A 179 0.25 -3.28 11.14
C LEU A 179 -1.10 -2.55 11.07
N VAL A 180 -2.09 -3.13 10.41
CA VAL A 180 -3.46 -2.57 10.38
C VAL A 180 -4.28 -2.93 11.63
N GLY A 181 -3.71 -3.69 12.58
CA GLY A 181 -4.28 -3.88 13.92
C GLY A 181 -4.99 -5.21 14.16
N VAL A 182 -4.87 -6.20 13.28
CA VAL A 182 -5.47 -7.54 13.47
C VAL A 182 -4.73 -8.27 14.59
N ASP A 183 -5.47 -8.82 15.55
CA ASP A 183 -4.91 -9.54 16.70
C ASP A 183 -4.12 -10.79 16.24
N PRO A 184 -2.93 -11.09 16.83
CA PRO A 184 -2.16 -12.27 16.41
C PRO A 184 -2.89 -13.60 16.72
N GLU A 185 -3.87 -13.59 17.61
CA GLU A 185 -4.71 -14.75 17.94
C GLU A 185 -6.01 -14.81 17.12
N ASP A 186 -6.22 -13.88 16.19
CA ASP A 186 -7.28 -14.02 15.17
C ASP A 186 -7.09 -15.34 14.40
N PRO A 187 -8.15 -16.11 14.11
CA PRO A 187 -8.05 -17.39 13.41
C PRO A 187 -7.25 -17.34 12.10
N VAL A 188 -7.37 -16.26 11.32
CA VAL A 188 -6.60 -16.06 10.08
C VAL A 188 -5.11 -15.94 10.38
N MET A 189 -4.77 -15.21 11.45
CA MET A 189 -3.39 -14.98 11.86
C MET A 189 -2.73 -16.24 12.41
N VAL A 190 -3.44 -17.01 13.24
CA VAL A 190 -2.94 -18.29 13.77
C VAL A 190 -2.64 -19.26 12.62
N LYS A 191 -3.56 -19.35 11.65
CA LYS A 191 -3.42 -20.23 10.49
C LYS A 191 -2.23 -19.82 9.60
N ALA A 192 -2.15 -18.54 9.23
CA ALA A 192 -1.04 -17.98 8.48
C ALA A 192 0.32 -18.18 9.16
N ARG A 193 0.41 -17.96 10.48
CA ARG A 193 1.62 -18.19 11.27
C ARG A 193 2.01 -19.66 11.28
N GLY A 194 1.04 -20.56 11.43
CA GLY A 194 1.26 -22.00 11.33
C GLY A 194 1.84 -22.41 9.97
N THR A 195 1.30 -21.88 8.89
CA THR A 195 1.81 -22.12 7.52
C THR A 195 3.20 -21.53 7.32
N LEU A 196 3.45 -20.31 7.77
CA LEU A 196 4.77 -19.71 7.70
C LEU A 196 5.82 -20.56 8.44
N HIS A 197 5.50 -21.10 9.61
CA HIS A 197 6.39 -22.00 10.35
C HIS A 197 6.63 -23.32 9.62
N LYS A 198 5.58 -23.92 9.02
CA LYS A 198 5.73 -25.14 8.19
C LYS A 198 6.65 -24.91 6.98
N LEU A 199 6.62 -23.71 6.41
CA LEU A 199 7.51 -23.29 5.32
C LEU A 199 8.94 -22.93 5.77
N GLY A 200 9.28 -23.14 7.05
CA GLY A 200 10.61 -22.87 7.62
C GLY A 200 10.76 -21.49 8.29
N GLY A 201 9.73 -20.66 8.26
CA GLY A 201 9.72 -19.34 8.87
C GLY A 201 10.28 -18.22 7.98
N ALA A 202 10.13 -16.97 8.43
CA ALA A 202 10.45 -15.77 7.66
C ALA A 202 11.93 -15.65 7.26
N VAL A 203 12.85 -16.36 7.93
CA VAL A 203 14.30 -16.36 7.64
C VAL A 203 14.60 -16.89 6.23
N TYR A 204 13.77 -17.80 5.72
CA TYR A 204 13.87 -18.35 4.36
C TYR A 204 13.21 -17.45 3.29
N GLY A 205 12.71 -16.27 3.67
CA GLY A 205 12.16 -15.31 2.73
C GLY A 205 13.20 -14.80 1.73
N PRO A 206 12.79 -14.46 0.50
CA PRO A 206 13.70 -13.88 -0.50
C PRO A 206 14.20 -12.50 -0.06
N HIS A 207 15.18 -11.97 -0.80
CA HIS A 207 15.85 -10.70 -0.50
C HIS A 207 14.86 -9.54 -0.22
N TRP A 208 13.78 -9.40 -0.98
CA TRP A 208 12.77 -8.36 -0.76
C TRP A 208 12.00 -8.51 0.55
N ALA A 209 11.76 -9.75 1.02
CA ALA A 209 11.17 -9.99 2.34
C ALA A 209 12.10 -9.47 3.43
N LYS A 210 13.39 -9.83 3.34
CA LYS A 210 14.42 -9.41 4.30
C LYS A 210 14.59 -7.90 4.31
N PHE A 211 14.63 -7.28 3.13
CA PHE A 211 14.71 -5.82 3.00
C PHE A 211 13.55 -5.12 3.71
N TRP A 212 12.30 -5.51 3.42
CA TRP A 212 11.13 -4.87 4.04
C TRP A 212 11.03 -5.14 5.55
N MET A 213 11.40 -6.35 6.01
CA MET A 213 11.52 -6.63 7.44
C MET A 213 12.60 -5.78 8.12
N ALA A 214 13.71 -5.51 7.44
CA ALA A 214 14.79 -4.66 7.96
C ALA A 214 14.40 -3.19 7.99
N VAL A 215 13.66 -2.71 6.97
CA VAL A 215 13.02 -1.37 6.97
C VAL A 215 12.08 -1.22 8.16
N LEU A 216 11.30 -2.26 8.46
CA LEU A 216 10.39 -2.28 9.60
C LEU A 216 11.13 -2.37 10.96
N GLY A 217 12.41 -2.75 10.97
CA GLY A 217 13.23 -2.88 12.17
C GLY A 217 13.07 -4.20 12.93
N VAL A 218 12.37 -5.20 12.35
CA VAL A 218 12.12 -6.51 13.00
C VAL A 218 13.23 -7.53 12.78
N VAL A 219 14.17 -7.25 11.87
CA VAL A 219 15.38 -8.04 11.61
C VAL A 219 16.58 -7.09 11.44
N PRO A 220 17.81 -7.53 11.74
CA PRO A 220 19.01 -6.73 11.48
C PRO A 220 19.27 -6.57 9.98
N TRP A 221 19.95 -5.49 9.58
CA TRP A 221 20.32 -5.27 8.17
C TRP A 221 21.34 -6.28 7.63
N ASP A 222 22.11 -6.94 8.49
CA ASP A 222 23.15 -7.91 8.14
C ASP A 222 22.62 -9.13 7.36
N ILE A 223 21.31 -9.42 7.43
CA ILE A 223 20.71 -10.52 6.66
C ILE A 223 20.30 -10.11 5.23
N VAL A 224 20.33 -8.82 4.94
CA VAL A 224 19.95 -8.26 3.64
C VAL A 224 21.19 -8.23 2.75
N ASN A 225 21.14 -8.95 1.63
CA ASN A 225 22.22 -8.88 0.64
C ASN A 225 22.52 -7.40 0.28
N PRO A 226 23.79 -7.01 0.11
CA PRO A 226 24.14 -5.62 -0.15
C PRO A 226 23.40 -5.03 -1.35
N VAL A 227 22.88 -3.81 -1.17
CA VAL A 227 22.33 -2.97 -2.25
C VAL A 227 23.20 -1.71 -2.37
N PRO A 228 24.43 -1.81 -2.89
CA PRO A 228 25.41 -0.73 -2.82
C PRO A 228 24.97 0.47 -3.66
N PRO A 229 24.85 1.69 -3.09
CA PRO A 229 24.58 2.90 -3.88
C PRO A 229 25.76 3.28 -4.80
N GLU A 230 26.96 2.77 -4.55
CA GLU A 230 28.17 3.08 -5.32
C GLU A 230 28.09 2.60 -6.77
N ILE A 231 27.27 1.57 -7.05
CA ILE A 231 27.08 1.05 -8.41
C ILE A 231 26.48 2.09 -9.36
N TRP A 232 25.79 3.11 -8.83
CA TRP A 232 25.22 4.22 -9.58
C TRP A 232 26.26 5.25 -10.04
N LEU A 233 27.49 5.17 -9.52
CA LEU A 233 28.61 6.04 -9.91
C LEU A 233 29.46 5.43 -11.04
N LEU A 234 29.14 4.21 -11.48
CA LEU A 234 29.84 3.57 -12.59
C LEU A 234 29.63 4.37 -13.89
N PRO A 235 30.68 4.52 -14.72
CA PRO A 235 30.52 5.05 -16.06
C PRO A 235 29.53 4.21 -16.90
N ASP A 236 28.76 4.86 -17.76
CA ASP A 236 27.71 4.21 -18.58
C ASP A 236 28.22 3.07 -19.48
N TRP A 237 29.52 3.07 -19.80
CA TRP A 237 30.17 2.03 -20.60
C TRP A 237 30.41 0.73 -19.82
N VAL A 238 30.35 0.73 -18.49
CA VAL A 238 30.53 -0.48 -17.69
C VAL A 238 29.32 -1.40 -17.88
N PRO A 239 29.50 -2.70 -18.20
CA PRO A 239 28.39 -3.61 -18.54
C PRO A 239 27.29 -3.74 -17.47
N ILE A 240 27.65 -3.58 -16.20
CA ILE A 240 26.74 -3.69 -15.05
C ILE A 240 26.17 -2.33 -14.59
N ALA A 241 26.47 -1.22 -15.29
CA ALA A 241 25.96 0.10 -14.93
C ALA A 241 24.40 0.10 -14.88
N PRO A 242 23.77 0.62 -13.80
CA PRO A 242 22.32 0.54 -13.61
C PRO A 242 21.48 1.18 -14.73
N TRP A 243 22.05 2.13 -15.46
CA TRP A 243 21.41 2.75 -16.64
C TRP A 243 21.05 1.74 -17.73
N ARG A 244 21.77 0.61 -17.79
CA ARG A 244 21.56 -0.48 -18.76
C ARG A 244 20.54 -1.51 -18.27
N TRP A 245 20.09 -1.44 -17.01
CA TRP A 245 19.11 -2.36 -16.46
C TRP A 245 17.70 -2.02 -16.96
N TRP A 246 16.83 -3.03 -16.94
CA TRP A 246 15.40 -2.82 -17.17
C TRP A 246 14.85 -1.73 -16.23
N ILE A 247 14.04 -0.84 -16.78
CA ILE A 247 13.61 0.39 -16.09
C ILE A 247 12.96 0.13 -14.73
N HIS A 248 12.14 -0.93 -14.62
CA HIS A 248 11.50 -1.29 -13.36
C HIS A 248 12.51 -1.75 -12.31
N ILE A 249 13.53 -2.52 -12.70
CA ILE A 249 14.58 -2.97 -11.78
C ILE A 249 15.34 -1.77 -11.23
N ARG A 250 15.81 -0.87 -12.09
CA ARG A 250 16.57 0.30 -11.63
C ARG A 250 15.72 1.25 -10.77
N GLN A 251 14.43 1.43 -11.08
CA GLN A 251 13.53 2.25 -10.25
C GLN A 251 13.21 1.63 -8.88
N VAL A 252 13.30 0.31 -8.73
CA VAL A 252 13.19 -0.36 -7.42
C VAL A 252 14.50 -0.30 -6.66
N PHE A 253 15.61 -0.65 -7.30
CA PHE A 253 16.91 -0.76 -6.63
C PHE A 253 17.55 0.59 -6.30
N LEU A 254 17.18 1.67 -6.98
CA LEU A 254 17.67 3.03 -6.66
C LEU A 254 17.27 3.47 -5.24
N PRO A 255 15.98 3.54 -4.87
CA PRO A 255 15.57 3.89 -3.51
C PRO A 255 15.99 2.80 -2.50
N MET A 256 16.00 1.52 -2.88
CA MET A 256 16.52 0.47 -1.98
C MET A 256 17.98 0.70 -1.61
N GLY A 257 18.82 1.09 -2.56
CA GLY A 257 20.24 1.40 -2.31
C GLY A 257 20.43 2.65 -1.45
N TYR A 258 19.59 3.69 -1.67
CA TYR A 258 19.58 4.85 -0.79
C TYR A 258 19.24 4.45 0.65
N ILE A 259 18.14 3.71 0.85
CA ILE A 259 17.69 3.25 2.16
C ILE A 259 18.79 2.41 2.81
N TYR A 260 19.30 1.39 2.11
CA TYR A 260 20.41 0.54 2.58
C TYR A 260 21.63 1.36 3.05
N SER A 261 22.02 2.41 2.33
CA SER A 261 23.14 3.29 2.71
C SER A 261 22.91 4.09 4.00
N LYS A 262 21.65 4.38 4.35
CA LYS A 262 21.27 5.12 5.55
C LYS A 262 21.07 4.23 6.77
N ASN A 263 21.01 2.92 6.59
CA ASN A 263 20.56 1.95 7.59
C ASN A 263 21.58 1.50 8.63
N GLY A 264 22.65 2.28 8.81
CA GLY A 264 23.24 2.45 10.14
C GLY A 264 22.37 3.27 11.11
N ALA A 265 21.28 3.92 10.68
CA ALA A 265 20.59 4.96 11.47
C ALA A 265 19.09 4.72 11.77
N VAL A 266 18.44 3.66 11.28
CA VAL A 266 17.03 3.38 11.64
C VAL A 266 16.98 2.73 13.02
N ARG A 267 16.53 3.50 14.02
CA ARG A 267 16.36 3.07 15.41
C ARG A 267 15.43 1.85 15.46
N ARG A 268 15.85 0.80 16.17
CA ARG A 268 15.01 -0.35 16.52
C ARG A 268 13.72 0.16 17.16
N THR A 269 12.59 -0.13 16.53
CA THR A 269 11.26 0.02 17.11
C THR A 269 11.07 -1.14 18.09
N THR A 270 11.19 -0.83 19.37
CA THR A 270 10.83 -1.75 20.49
C THR A 270 9.33 -1.78 20.69
#